data_AF-A0A7K1NN76-F1
#
_entry.id   AF-A0A7K1NN76-F1
#
_cell.length_a   1.000
_cell.length_b   1.000
_cell.length_c   1.000
_cell.angle_alpha   90.00
_cell.angle_beta   90.00
_cell.angle_gamma   90.00
#
_symmetry.space_group_name_H-M   'P 1'
#
loop_
_entity.id
_entity.type
_entity.pdbx_description
1 polymer ?
#
loop_
_entity_poly.entity_id
_entity_poly.type
_entity_poly.pdbx_seq_one_letter_code
_entity_poly.pdbx_strand_id
1 'polypeptide(L)'
;MSLREKWADQERERQAANEERVRVREAERAKEAYKNSPVGLAETAYQNGDQFFQVEMEVSSLAGSHSSFGSSENRLVQAASTAVTLGQIEALGWHLEHAGYVFVETGSTSTNRVLATGQGVVTKGHVAGIYLFRRAGQKKI
;
A
#
# COMPACT_ATOMS: atom_id res chain seq x y z
N MET A 1 -5.51 -46.90 -27.37
CA MET A 1 -5.26 -45.91 -26.30
C MET A 1 -4.86 -46.64 -25.04
N SER A 2 -3.60 -46.51 -24.67
CA SER A 2 -2.98 -47.11 -23.49
C SER A 2 -3.44 -46.39 -22.21
N LEU A 3 -3.52 -47.13 -21.10
CA LEU A 3 -3.85 -46.56 -19.79
C LEU A 3 -2.91 -45.39 -19.46
N ARG A 4 -1.60 -45.51 -19.76
CA ARG A 4 -0.59 -44.46 -19.56
C ARG A 4 -0.87 -43.15 -20.30
N GLU A 5 -1.44 -43.22 -21.51
CA GLU A 5 -1.80 -42.03 -22.29
C GLU A 5 -2.97 -41.29 -21.63
N LYS A 6 -3.96 -42.04 -21.14
CA LYS A 6 -5.11 -41.48 -20.42
C LYS A 6 -4.72 -40.80 -19.09
N TRP A 7 -3.76 -41.37 -18.35
CA TRP A 7 -3.26 -40.74 -17.12
C TRP A 7 -2.50 -39.44 -17.42
N ALA A 8 -1.69 -39.42 -18.48
CA ALA A 8 -0.94 -38.22 -18.89
C ALA A 8 -1.86 -37.11 -19.41
N ASP A 9 -2.91 -37.44 -20.18
CA ASP A 9 -3.95 -36.49 -20.58
C ASP A 9 -4.69 -35.92 -19.36
N GLN A 10 -5.08 -36.79 -18.43
CA GLN A 10 -5.78 -36.37 -17.21
C GLN A 10 -4.92 -35.46 -16.32
N GLU A 11 -3.61 -35.69 -16.23
CA GLU A 11 -2.69 -34.80 -15.50
C GLU A 11 -2.55 -33.44 -16.19
N ARG A 12 -2.44 -33.41 -17.53
CA ARG A 12 -2.41 -32.15 -18.30
C ARG A 12 -3.68 -31.34 -18.14
N GLU A 13 -4.84 -31.98 -18.21
CA GLU A 13 -6.13 -31.32 -17.98
C GLU A 13 -6.25 -30.79 -16.55
N ARG A 14 -5.78 -31.54 -15.55
CA ARG A 14 -5.75 -31.08 -14.15
C ARG A 14 -4.78 -29.92 -13.94
N GLN A 15 -3.62 -29.94 -14.62
CA GLN A 15 -2.66 -28.84 -14.58
C GLN A 15 -3.25 -27.59 -15.25
N ALA A 16 -3.79 -27.70 -16.46
CA ALA A 16 -4.43 -26.60 -17.16
C ALA A 16 -5.62 -26.01 -16.38
N ALA A 17 -6.46 -26.87 -15.78
CA ALA A 17 -7.56 -26.43 -14.94
C ALA A 17 -7.07 -25.75 -13.65
N ASN A 18 -5.96 -26.22 -13.05
CA ASN A 18 -5.37 -25.57 -11.89
C ASN A 18 -4.74 -24.22 -12.23
N GLU A 19 -4.03 -24.14 -13.36
CA GLU A 19 -3.44 -22.89 -13.86
C GLU A 19 -4.51 -21.84 -14.15
N GLU A 20 -5.60 -22.23 -14.80
CA GLU A 20 -6.71 -21.32 -15.08
C GLU A 20 -7.38 -20.85 -13.79
N ARG A 21 -7.59 -21.74 -12.82
CA ARG A 21 -8.12 -21.37 -11.50
C ARG A 21 -7.22 -20.42 -10.73
N VAL A 22 -5.90 -20.61 -10.81
CA VAL A 22 -4.92 -19.70 -10.21
C VAL A 22 -4.98 -18.34 -10.89
N ARG A 23 -5.00 -18.29 -12.22
CA ARG A 23 -5.10 -17.05 -13.00
C ARG A 23 -6.36 -16.26 -12.68
N VAL A 24 -7.52 -16.92 -12.66
CA VAL A 24 -8.79 -16.28 -12.31
C VAL A 24 -8.74 -15.72 -10.90
N ARG A 25 -8.24 -16.51 -9.93
CA ARG A 25 -8.11 -16.06 -8.52
C ARG A 25 -7.13 -14.89 -8.36
N GLU A 26 -6.03 -14.88 -9.12
CA GLU A 26 -5.08 -13.77 -9.12
C GLU A 26 -5.67 -12.51 -9.73
N ALA A 27 -6.40 -12.64 -10.84
CA ALA A 27 -7.11 -11.53 -11.46
C ALA A 27 -8.20 -10.95 -10.55
N GLU A 28 -8.95 -11.79 -9.84
CA GLU A 28 -9.94 -11.35 -8.85
C GLU A 28 -9.26 -10.61 -7.69
N ARG A 29 -8.19 -11.18 -7.12
CA ARG A 29 -7.41 -10.51 -6.06
C ARG A 29 -6.84 -9.18 -6.51
N ALA A 30 -6.34 -9.08 -7.75
CA ALA A 30 -5.84 -7.83 -8.30
C ALA A 30 -6.94 -6.78 -8.45
N LYS A 31 -8.14 -7.18 -8.89
CA LYS A 31 -9.31 -6.29 -8.98
C LYS A 31 -9.75 -5.81 -7.60
N GLU A 32 -9.80 -6.69 -6.61
CA GLU A 32 -10.14 -6.33 -5.23
C GLU A 32 -9.10 -5.39 -4.62
N ALA A 33 -7.81 -5.69 -4.81
CA ALA A 33 -6.72 -4.82 -4.37
C ALA A 33 -6.80 -3.43 -5.02
N TYR A 34 -7.12 -3.35 -6.31
CA TYR A 34 -7.33 -2.07 -6.99
C TYR A 34 -8.53 -1.30 -6.42
N LYS A 35 -9.68 -1.95 -6.22
CA LYS A 35 -10.87 -1.30 -5.64
C LYS A 35 -10.61 -0.72 -4.25
N ASN A 36 -9.78 -1.41 -3.45
CA ASN A 36 -9.38 -0.98 -2.11
C ASN A 36 -8.18 -0.02 -2.11
N SER A 37 -7.58 0.27 -3.27
CA SER A 37 -6.48 1.23 -3.37
C SER A 37 -7.01 2.68 -3.25
N PRO A 38 -6.16 3.64 -2.85
CA PRO A 38 -6.52 5.06 -2.83
C PRO A 38 -7.16 5.57 -4.13
N VAL A 39 -6.66 5.10 -5.29
CA VAL A 39 -7.16 5.48 -6.61
C VAL A 39 -8.55 4.87 -6.87
N GLY A 40 -8.74 3.59 -6.54
CA GLY A 40 -10.04 2.92 -6.69
C GLY A 40 -11.11 3.50 -5.77
N LEU A 41 -10.73 3.90 -4.55
CA LEU A 41 -11.61 4.61 -3.63
C LEU A 41 -11.98 6.01 -4.16
N ALA A 42 -11.01 6.75 -4.70
CA ALA A 42 -11.25 8.05 -5.31
C ALA A 42 -12.16 7.94 -6.54
N GLU A 43 -11.97 6.92 -7.38
CA GLU A 43 -12.82 6.62 -8.53
C GLU A 43 -14.26 6.33 -8.08
N THR A 44 -14.43 5.49 -7.06
CA THR A 44 -15.75 5.15 -6.51
C THR A 44 -16.45 6.38 -5.93
N ALA A 45 -15.75 7.20 -5.15
CA ALA A 45 -16.29 8.46 -4.59
C ALA A 45 -16.73 9.43 -5.71
N TYR A 46 -15.95 9.53 -6.78
CA TYR A 46 -16.28 10.40 -7.91
C TYR A 46 -17.53 9.92 -8.65
N GLN A 47 -17.65 8.61 -8.84
CA GLN A 47 -18.83 7.97 -9.45
C GLN A 47 -20.08 8.14 -8.58
N ASN A 48 -19.94 8.08 -7.26
CA ASN A 48 -21.03 8.31 -6.30
C ASN A 48 -21.53 9.75 -6.28
N GLY A 49 -20.76 10.70 -6.83
CA GLY A 49 -21.15 12.10 -6.90
C GLY A 49 -20.55 12.97 -5.79
N ASP A 50 -19.66 12.41 -4.97
CA ASP A 50 -19.11 13.07 -3.79
C ASP A 50 -18.40 14.37 -4.16
N GLN A 51 -18.55 15.38 -3.31
CA GLN A 51 -17.92 16.71 -3.52
C GLN A 51 -16.51 16.78 -2.93
N PHE A 52 -16.24 15.96 -1.91
CA PHE A 52 -14.97 15.88 -1.22
C PHE A 52 -14.54 14.44 -1.09
N PHE A 53 -13.24 14.21 -1.18
CA PHE A 53 -12.62 12.91 -0.98
C PHE A 53 -11.39 13.09 -0.09
N GLN A 54 -11.34 12.34 1.01
CA GLN A 54 -10.19 12.34 1.91
C GLN A 54 -9.53 10.98 1.87
N VAL A 55 -8.20 10.96 1.81
CA VAL A 55 -7.40 9.75 1.91
C VAL A 55 -6.21 9.95 2.82
N GLU A 56 -5.94 8.95 3.65
CA GLU A 56 -4.75 8.86 4.48
C GLU A 56 -3.77 7.89 3.83
N MET A 57 -2.51 8.28 3.70
CA MET A 57 -1.45 7.46 3.14
C MET A 57 -0.19 7.58 3.97
N GLU A 58 0.49 6.47 4.20
CA GLU A 58 1.83 6.47 4.78
C GLU A 58 2.83 7.07 3.77
N VAL A 59 3.56 8.10 4.19
CA VAL A 59 4.47 8.88 3.32
C VAL A 59 5.92 8.47 3.55
N SER A 60 6.25 8.11 4.79
CA SER A 60 7.56 7.62 5.16
C SER A 60 7.47 6.78 6.43
N SER A 61 8.20 5.67 6.45
CA SER A 61 8.43 4.89 7.67
C SER A 61 9.85 5.11 8.20
N LEU A 62 9.96 5.22 9.52
CA LEU A 62 11.24 5.20 10.21
C LEU A 62 11.49 3.77 10.72
N ALA A 63 12.02 2.91 9.85
CA ALA A 63 12.34 1.54 10.22
C ALA A 63 13.71 1.49 10.91
N GLY A 64 13.74 1.64 12.23
CA GLY A 64 14.92 1.35 13.03
C GLY A 64 15.32 -0.12 12.86
N SER A 65 16.37 -0.39 12.09
CA SER A 65 16.94 -1.73 11.99
C SER A 65 17.69 -2.06 13.27
N HIS A 66 17.48 -3.26 13.83
CA HIS A 66 18.27 -3.74 14.97
C HIS A 66 19.73 -3.90 14.52
N SER A 67 20.55 -2.90 14.80
CA SER A 67 21.99 -2.96 14.57
C SER A 67 22.63 -3.80 15.67
N SER A 68 23.04 -5.02 15.32
CA SER A 68 24.06 -5.73 16.10
C SER A 68 25.36 -4.92 16.00
N PHE A 69 25.86 -4.46 17.14
CA PHE A 69 27.17 -3.81 17.30
C PHE A 69 27.36 -2.47 16.54
N GLY A 70 27.00 -1.36 17.20
CA GLY A 70 27.75 -0.10 17.05
C GLY A 70 27.38 0.88 15.92
N SER A 71 26.28 0.73 15.18
CA SER A 71 25.81 1.77 14.26
C SER A 71 24.29 1.86 14.19
N SER A 72 23.70 2.93 14.72
CA SER A 72 22.28 3.23 14.51
C SER A 72 22.12 3.98 13.20
N GLU A 73 22.05 3.25 12.08
CA GLU A 73 21.71 3.86 10.79
C GLU A 73 20.19 3.90 10.64
N ASN A 74 19.63 5.11 10.64
CA ASN A 74 18.20 5.33 10.49
C ASN A 74 17.85 5.40 8.99
N ARG A 75 17.38 4.28 8.41
CA ARG A 75 17.02 4.24 6.98
C ARG A 75 15.63 4.85 6.78
N LEU A 76 15.59 6.06 6.23
CA LEU A 76 14.36 6.68 5.73
C LEU A 76 13.92 5.94 4.46
N VAL A 77 12.78 5.24 4.50
CA VAL A 77 12.14 4.71 3.29
C VAL A 77 11.04 5.68 2.89
N GLN A 78 11.32 6.52 1.90
CA GLN A 78 10.33 7.46 1.35
C GLN A 78 9.47 6.71 0.33
N ALA A 79 8.14 6.79 0.47
CA ALA A 79 7.22 6.18 -0.48
C ALA A 79 7.21 6.99 -1.78
N ALA A 80 8.10 6.66 -2.72
CA ALA A 80 8.09 7.23 -4.07
C ALA A 80 6.71 7.08 -4.77
N SER A 81 5.85 6.20 -4.27
CA SER A 81 4.49 5.95 -4.76
C SER A 81 3.48 7.05 -4.40
N THR A 82 3.66 7.83 -3.33
CA THR A 82 2.61 8.76 -2.86
C THR A 82 2.30 9.84 -3.90
N ALA A 83 3.32 10.51 -4.45
CA ALA A 83 3.13 11.57 -5.45
C ALA A 83 2.46 11.05 -6.74
N VAL A 84 2.81 9.83 -7.17
CA VAL A 84 2.19 9.18 -8.33
C VAL A 84 0.72 8.91 -8.06
N THR A 85 0.38 8.40 -6.88
CA THR A 85 -1.00 8.16 -6.46
C THR A 85 -1.82 9.45 -6.40
N LEU A 86 -1.27 10.53 -5.84
CA LEU A 86 -1.96 11.84 -5.82
C LEU A 86 -2.24 12.34 -7.24
N GLY A 87 -1.26 12.24 -8.15
CA GLY A 87 -1.45 12.64 -9.56
C GLY A 87 -2.49 11.78 -10.29
N GLN A 88 -2.56 10.47 -10.01
CA GLN A 88 -3.61 9.59 -10.53
C GLN A 88 -4.98 10.00 -10.02
N ILE A 89 -5.11 10.39 -8.75
CA ILE A 89 -6.36 10.88 -8.17
C ILE A 89 -6.78 12.19 -8.85
N GLU A 90 -5.85 13.13 -9.07
CA GLU A 90 -6.18 14.37 -9.80
C GLU A 90 -6.62 14.12 -11.25
N ALA A 91 -6.00 13.13 -11.93
CA ALA A 91 -6.39 12.75 -13.28
C ALA A 91 -7.84 12.20 -13.36
N LEU A 92 -8.41 11.70 -12.26
CA LEU A 92 -9.81 11.28 -12.18
C LEU A 92 -10.79 12.47 -12.09
N GLY A 93 -10.29 13.71 -12.02
CA GLY A 93 -11.12 14.91 -11.86
C GLY A 93 -11.27 15.37 -10.41
N TRP A 94 -10.37 14.94 -9.54
CA TRP A 94 -10.19 15.53 -8.21
C TRP A 94 -9.17 16.68 -8.28
N HIS A 95 -9.25 17.60 -7.32
CA HIS A 95 -8.27 18.65 -7.13
C HIS A 95 -7.78 18.61 -5.69
N LEU A 96 -6.47 18.52 -5.49
CA LEU A 96 -5.90 18.51 -4.15
C LEU A 96 -6.05 19.90 -3.51
N GLU A 97 -6.85 20.00 -2.45
CA GLU A 97 -7.10 21.26 -1.74
C GLU A 97 -6.19 21.38 -0.50
N HIS A 98 -5.96 20.27 0.22
CA HIS A 98 -5.18 20.29 1.45
C HIS A 98 -4.35 19.03 1.63
N ALA A 99 -3.16 19.20 2.20
CA ALA A 99 -2.30 18.12 2.66
C ALA A 99 -1.83 18.44 4.08
N GLY A 100 -2.10 17.53 5.01
CA GLY A 100 -1.61 17.55 6.38
C GLY A 100 -0.71 16.36 6.63
N TYR A 101 0.28 16.52 7.51
CA TYR A 101 1.18 15.44 7.90
C TYR A 101 1.18 15.29 9.41
N VAL A 102 1.02 14.06 9.88
CA VAL A 102 1.08 13.72 11.30
C VAL A 102 2.09 12.60 11.49
N PHE A 103 2.91 12.72 12.53
CA PHE A 103 3.79 11.63 12.95
C PHE A 103 3.02 10.73 13.90
N VAL A 104 2.89 9.46 13.54
CA VAL A 104 2.22 8.44 14.35
C VAL A 104 3.30 7.57 14.99
N GLU A 105 3.38 7.63 16.32
CA GLU A 105 4.26 6.76 17.11
C GLU A 105 3.69 5.34 17.15
N THR A 106 4.36 4.38 16.52
CA THR A 106 3.91 2.98 16.46
C THR A 106 4.37 2.17 17.69
N GLY A 107 5.17 2.78 18.59
CA GLY A 107 5.62 2.22 19.86
C GLY A 107 7.14 2.30 20.08
N SER A 108 7.56 2.22 21.35
CA SER A 108 8.97 2.16 21.78
C SER A 108 9.36 0.73 22.13
N THR A 109 10.40 0.17 21.49
CA THR A 109 11.02 -1.08 21.96
C THR A 109 12.16 -0.71 22.91
N SER A 110 11.90 -0.76 24.22
CA SER A 110 12.95 -0.63 25.23
C SER A 110 13.57 -2.00 25.49
N THR A 111 14.65 -2.34 24.79
CA THR A 111 15.48 -3.49 25.19
C THR A 111 16.30 -3.07 26.41
N ASN A 112 15.91 -3.54 27.60
CA ASN A 112 16.77 -3.44 28.78
C ASN A 112 18.03 -4.28 28.53
N ARG A 113 19.15 -3.65 28.19
CA ARG A 113 20.47 -4.30 28.20
C ARG A 113 20.88 -4.43 29.66
N VAL A 114 20.59 -5.57 30.27
CA VAL A 114 20.79 -5.82 31.71
C VAL A 114 22.26 -5.77 32.16
N LEU A 115 23.24 -5.55 31.26
CA LEU A 115 24.67 -5.53 31.58
C LEU A 115 25.51 -4.45 30.88
N ALA A 116 24.92 -3.45 30.21
CA ALA A 116 25.70 -2.37 29.59
C ALA A 116 25.00 -1.01 29.76
N THR A 117 25.74 -0.03 30.29
CA THR A 117 25.31 1.32 30.63
C THR A 117 24.93 2.16 29.41
N GLY A 118 23.72 1.97 28.89
CA GLY A 118 23.11 2.85 27.89
C GLY A 118 21.68 2.43 27.55
N GLN A 119 20.71 3.33 27.76
CA GLN A 119 19.37 3.16 27.20
C GLN A 119 19.41 3.57 25.73
N GLY A 120 19.27 2.60 24.82
CA GLY A 120 18.94 2.88 23.42
C GLY A 120 17.44 2.93 23.26
N VAL A 121 16.84 4.13 23.20
CA VAL A 121 15.44 4.29 22.80
C VAL A 121 15.41 4.36 21.28
N VAL A 122 14.94 3.28 20.64
CA VAL A 122 14.64 3.31 19.19
C VAL A 122 13.15 3.59 19.05
N THR A 123 12.81 4.86 18.80
CA THR A 123 11.44 5.27 18.48
C THR A 123 11.10 4.74 17.09
N LYS A 124 10.15 3.80 17.01
CA LYS A 124 9.57 3.35 15.73
C LYS A 124 8.31 4.17 15.49
N GLY A 125 8.25 4.88 14.37
CA GLY A 125 7.10 5.68 13.98
C GLY A 125 7.05 5.86 12.47
N HIS A 126 5.90 6.31 11.98
CA HIS A 126 5.69 6.62 10.56
C HIS A 126 5.00 7.97 10.41
N VAL A 127 5.20 8.62 9.27
CA VAL A 127 4.49 9.85 8.92
C VAL A 127 3.29 9.46 8.06
N ALA A 128 2.10 9.71 8.58
CA ALA A 128 0.86 9.62 7.82
C ALA A 128 0.55 10.99 7.20
N GLY A 129 0.32 11.00 5.90
CA GLY A 129 -0.18 12.14 5.15
C GLY A 129 -1.69 12.03 5.00
N ILE A 130 -2.41 13.07 5.38
CA ILE A 130 -3.85 13.22 5.21
C ILE A 130 -4.09 14.20 4.07
N TYR A 131 -4.74 13.73 3.01
CA TYR A 131 -4.97 14.50 1.80
C TYR A 131 -6.48 14.71 1.59
N LEU A 132 -6.88 15.97 1.41
CA LEU A 132 -8.25 16.34 1.09
C LEU A 132 -8.33 16.85 -0.34
N PHE A 133 -9.22 16.24 -1.09
CA PHE A 133 -9.52 16.60 -2.46
C PHE A 133 -10.93 17.18 -2.54
N ARG A 134 -11.10 18.17 -3.42
CA ARG A 134 -12.41 18.64 -3.87
C ARG A 134 -12.64 18.19 -5.30
N ARG A 135 -13.89 17.88 -5.64
CA ARG A 135 -14.24 17.56 -7.02
C ARG A 135 -13.95 18.76 -7.92
N ALA A 136 -13.16 18.55 -8.97
CA ALA A 136 -12.94 19.58 -9.97
C ALA A 136 -14.28 19.82 -10.69
N GLY A 137 -14.91 20.96 -10.42
CA GLY A 137 -16.06 21.40 -11.20
C GLY A 137 -15.64 21.50 -12.66
N GLN A 138 -16.50 21.09 -13.60
CA GLN A 138 -16.24 21.26 -15.02
C GLN A 138 -15.84 22.71 -15.27
N LYS A 139 -14.61 22.91 -15.74
CA LYS A 139 -14.11 24.22 -16.15
C LYS A 139 -15.06 24.68 -17.26
N LYS A 140 -15.98 25.60 -16.94
CA LYS A 140 -16.77 26.28 -17.98
C LYS A 140 -15.76 27.02 -18.85
N ILE A 141 -15.57 26.53 -20.07
CA ILE A 141 -14.92 27.26 -21.16
C ILE A 141 -15.98 28.17 -21.77
#